data_AF-A0A359CPB2-F1
#
_entry.id   AF-A0A359CPB2-F1
#
_cell.length_a   1.000
_cell.length_b   1.000
_cell.length_c   1.000
_cell.angle_alpha   90.00
_cell.angle_beta   90.00
_cell.angle_gamma   90.00
#
_symmetry.space_group_name_H-M   'P 1'
#
loop_
_entity.id
_entity.type
_entity.pdbx_description
1 polymer ?
#
loop_
_entity_poly.entity_id
_entity_poly.type
_entity_poly.pdbx_seq_one_letter_code
_entity_poly.pdbx_strand_id
1 'polypeptide(L)'
;VIRSTVIPGTTEEIILPALEEESHMKAGKDFFLAYSSERIAEGKAFEEFAYMPTVVAGINSESAKRAKELLSVVCKTEIITASCIKVVETSKVFENVQRDVNIAMVQEFARFCEAIGIDTFEVVNVANTHKRVKLLTPGPGVGGYCIPNAYYYIEPKAKEAGVSLDILKLCRHKNEMLPETIVDMLDGQAKSAGKELKNM
;
A
#
# COMPACT_ATOMS: atom_id res chain seq x y z
N VAL A 1 15.68 11.00 9.44
CA VAL A 1 14.24 10.70 9.22
C VAL A 1 14.15 9.46 8.36
N ILE A 2 13.47 8.42 8.82
CA ILE A 2 13.24 7.20 8.03
C ILE A 2 12.02 7.43 7.14
N ARG A 3 12.13 7.09 5.84
CA ARG A 3 11.02 7.26 4.87
C ARG A 3 10.66 6.00 4.10
N SER A 4 11.50 4.97 4.16
CA SER A 4 11.21 3.67 3.57
C SER A 4 9.96 3.05 4.19
N THR A 5 9.18 2.34 3.39
CA THR A 5 8.11 1.49 3.93
C THR A 5 8.76 0.36 4.74
N VAL A 6 8.30 0.16 5.97
CA VAL A 6 8.83 -0.84 6.90
C VAL A 6 7.68 -1.58 7.57
N ILE A 7 7.98 -2.74 8.15
CA ILE A 7 7.03 -3.46 9.02
C ILE A 7 6.74 -2.56 10.22
N PRO A 8 5.47 -2.35 10.63
CA PRO A 8 5.13 -1.51 11.76
C PRO A 8 5.93 -1.88 13.02
N GLY A 9 6.57 -0.89 13.65
CA GLY A 9 7.47 -1.06 14.78
C GLY A 9 8.96 -1.03 14.42
N THR A 10 9.34 -1.22 13.15
CA THR A 10 10.75 -1.35 12.74
C THR A 10 11.61 -0.15 13.15
N THR A 11 11.08 1.08 13.06
CA THR A 11 11.88 2.26 13.43
C THR A 11 12.28 2.25 14.91
N GLU A 12 11.37 1.83 15.80
CA GLU A 12 11.60 1.87 17.25
C GLU A 12 12.22 0.56 17.78
N GLU A 13 11.89 -0.59 17.18
CA GLU A 13 12.27 -1.92 17.65
C GLU A 13 13.59 -2.41 17.05
N ILE A 14 13.99 -1.88 15.89
CA ILE A 14 15.19 -2.34 15.16
C ILE A 14 16.14 -1.17 14.89
N ILE A 15 15.67 -0.13 14.21
CA ILE A 15 16.54 0.97 13.76
C ILE A 15 17.05 1.79 14.95
N LEU A 16 16.17 2.17 15.86
CA LEU A 16 16.54 2.97 17.03
C LEU A 16 17.62 2.29 17.89
N PRO A 17 17.48 1.02 18.32
CA PRO A 17 18.53 0.32 19.06
C PRO A 17 19.86 0.27 18.31
N ALA A 18 19.84 -0.07 17.02
CA ALA A 18 21.06 -0.14 16.21
C ALA A 18 21.77 1.21 16.11
N LEU A 19 21.01 2.31 15.94
CA LEU A 19 21.60 3.66 15.92
C LEU A 19 22.20 4.05 17.27
N GLU A 20 21.55 3.76 18.39
CA GLU A 20 22.10 4.06 19.72
C GLU A 20 23.34 3.21 20.04
N GLU A 21 23.33 1.93 19.64
CA GLU A 21 24.45 1.00 19.84
C GLU A 21 25.70 1.46 19.07
N GLU A 22 25.56 1.71 17.77
CA GLU A 22 26.68 2.06 16.89
C GLU A 22 27.23 3.47 17.12
N SER A 23 26.35 4.43 17.48
CA SER A 23 26.77 5.82 17.71
C SER A 23 27.22 6.11 19.13
N HIS A 24 26.83 5.26 20.10
CA HIS A 24 26.91 5.53 21.54
C HIS A 24 26.19 6.82 21.98
N MET A 25 25.27 7.33 21.16
CA MET A 25 24.45 8.52 21.43
C MET A 25 23.03 8.13 21.84
N LYS A 26 22.36 8.97 22.63
CA LYS A 26 20.98 8.74 23.05
C LYS A 26 19.99 9.48 22.15
N ALA A 27 19.04 8.74 21.56
CA ALA A 27 17.99 9.34 20.75
C ALA A 27 17.06 10.22 21.59
N GLY A 28 16.62 11.33 21.02
CA GLY A 28 15.80 12.34 21.68
C GLY A 28 16.60 13.29 22.57
N LYS A 29 17.91 13.08 22.72
CA LYS A 29 18.84 13.97 23.45
C LYS A 29 19.99 14.41 22.56
N ASP A 30 20.78 13.45 22.10
CA ASP A 30 22.01 13.69 21.34
C ASP A 30 21.74 13.70 19.83
N PHE A 31 20.74 12.93 19.38
CA PHE A 31 20.20 12.97 18.02
C PHE A 31 18.67 12.84 18.02
N PHE A 32 18.03 13.20 16.91
CA PHE A 32 16.57 13.13 16.76
C PHE A 32 16.17 12.08 15.73
N LEU A 33 15.13 11.31 16.03
CA LEU A 33 14.63 10.24 15.17
C LEU A 33 13.14 10.42 14.88
N ALA A 34 12.79 10.30 13.61
CA ALA A 34 11.42 10.44 13.13
C ALA A 34 11.20 9.56 11.91
N TYR A 35 9.94 9.23 11.67
CA TYR A 35 9.45 8.50 10.51
C TYR A 35 8.47 9.38 9.73
N SER A 36 8.58 9.36 8.39
CA SER A 36 7.64 10.03 7.49
C SER A 36 7.48 9.20 6.23
N SER A 37 6.32 8.56 6.08
CA SER A 37 6.04 7.69 4.95
C SER A 37 6.07 8.44 3.62
N GLU A 38 6.53 7.78 2.57
CA GLU A 38 6.44 8.29 1.21
C GLU A 38 5.09 7.93 0.58
N ARG A 39 4.46 8.88 -0.12
CA ARG A 39 3.08 8.75 -0.64
C ARG A 39 2.96 9.09 -2.13
N ILE A 40 4.08 9.31 -2.81
CA ILE A 40 4.12 9.62 -4.23
C ILE A 40 3.80 8.40 -5.11
N ALA A 41 3.14 8.67 -6.24
CA ALA A 41 2.92 7.75 -7.34
C ALA A 41 4.02 7.85 -8.39
N GLU A 42 4.31 6.71 -9.03
CA GLU A 42 5.19 6.65 -10.20
C GLU A 42 4.65 7.55 -11.32
N GLY A 43 5.53 8.29 -11.97
CA GLY A 43 5.17 9.27 -13.01
C GLY A 43 4.69 10.64 -12.49
N LYS A 44 4.48 10.81 -11.17
CA LYS A 44 4.07 12.09 -10.56
C LYS A 44 4.95 12.52 -9.38
N ALA A 45 6.14 11.92 -9.24
CA ALA A 45 6.99 12.06 -8.07
C ALA A 45 7.25 13.53 -7.65
N PHE A 46 7.68 14.40 -8.57
CA PHE A 46 8.01 15.79 -8.22
C PHE A 46 6.79 16.60 -7.78
N GLU A 47 5.66 16.46 -8.47
CA GLU A 47 4.42 17.15 -8.14
C GLU A 47 3.90 16.67 -6.78
N GLU A 48 3.78 15.36 -6.58
CA GLU A 48 3.22 14.81 -5.35
C GLU A 48 4.17 14.97 -4.17
N PHE A 49 5.49 14.99 -4.36
CA PHE A 49 6.42 15.28 -3.28
C PHE A 49 6.24 16.69 -2.71
N ALA A 50 5.89 17.65 -3.58
CA ALA A 50 5.62 19.03 -3.18
C ALA A 50 4.18 19.21 -2.66
N TYR A 51 3.19 18.52 -3.23
CA TYR A 51 1.76 18.84 -3.03
C TYR A 51 0.90 17.72 -2.42
N MET A 52 1.48 16.59 -2.03
CA MET A 52 0.77 15.56 -1.27
C MET A 52 0.86 15.87 0.24
N PRO A 53 -0.26 15.81 0.99
CA PRO A 53 -0.23 15.88 2.45
C PRO A 53 0.74 14.82 3.02
N THR A 54 1.71 15.31 3.78
CA THR A 54 2.80 14.50 4.33
C THR A 54 2.50 14.19 5.79
N VAL A 55 2.77 12.96 6.22
CA VAL A 55 2.58 12.54 7.62
C VAL A 55 3.94 12.31 8.25
N VAL A 56 4.11 12.76 9.50
CA VAL A 56 5.36 12.59 10.26
C VAL A 56 5.06 12.26 11.72
N ALA A 57 5.93 11.46 12.33
CA ALA A 57 5.98 11.30 13.77
C ALA A 57 7.43 11.16 14.22
N GLY A 58 7.73 11.65 15.42
CA GLY A 58 9.03 11.52 16.06
C GLY A 58 8.95 10.59 17.27
N ILE A 59 10.11 10.10 17.73
CA ILE A 59 10.23 9.37 19.01
C ILE A 59 9.83 10.23 20.22
N ASN A 60 9.85 11.56 20.04
CA ASN A 60 9.33 12.56 20.97
C ASN A 60 8.86 13.81 20.19
N SER A 61 8.26 14.76 20.90
CA SER A 61 7.71 16.00 20.32
C SER A 61 8.78 16.85 19.61
N GLU A 62 9.99 16.94 20.17
CA GLU A 62 11.09 17.71 19.57
C GLU A 62 11.58 17.06 18.26
N SER A 63 11.67 15.73 18.21
CA SER A 63 12.03 15.00 16.99
C SER A 63 10.98 15.19 15.90
N ALA A 64 9.69 15.16 16.28
CA ALA A 64 8.59 15.40 15.35
C ALA A 64 8.62 16.82 14.78
N LYS A 65 8.86 17.82 15.65
CA LYS A 65 8.99 19.22 15.27
C LYS A 65 10.13 19.44 14.28
N ARG A 66 11.32 18.94 14.58
CA ARG A 66 12.50 19.06 13.69
C ARG A 66 12.30 18.34 12.36
N ALA A 67 11.69 17.16 12.36
CA ALA A 67 11.38 16.45 11.13
C ALA A 67 10.37 17.23 10.26
N LYS A 68 9.35 17.84 10.88
CA LYS A 68 8.40 18.71 10.21
C LYS A 68 9.07 19.96 9.61
N GLU A 69 9.99 20.59 10.34
CA GLU A 69 10.78 21.73 9.85
C GLU A 69 11.69 21.33 8.67
N LEU A 70 12.28 20.14 8.71
CA LEU A 70 13.06 19.62 7.58
C LEU A 70 12.20 19.39 6.33
N LEU A 71 11.04 18.75 6.50
CA LEU A 71 10.15 18.41 5.40
C LEU A 71 9.48 19.65 4.78
N SER A 72 9.23 20.71 5.57
CA SER A 72 8.60 21.95 5.08
C SER A 72 9.46 22.74 4.09
N VAL A 73 10.75 22.42 3.99
CA VAL A 73 11.62 22.98 2.94
C VAL A 73 11.08 22.62 1.55
N VAL A 74 10.58 21.39 1.37
CA VAL A 74 10.11 20.89 0.08
C VAL A 74 8.59 20.76 0.01
N CYS A 75 7.94 20.23 1.04
CA CYS A 75 6.50 20.05 1.08
C CYS A 75 5.78 21.41 1.18
N LYS A 76 4.92 21.70 0.20
CA LYS A 76 4.14 22.95 0.08
C LYS A 76 2.71 22.81 0.61
N THR A 77 2.34 21.62 1.08
CA THR A 77 1.04 21.31 1.66
C THR A 77 1.14 20.98 3.14
N GLU A 78 0.00 20.63 3.74
CA GLU A 78 -0.08 20.26 5.15
C GLU A 78 0.87 19.12 5.51
N ILE A 79 1.61 19.32 6.61
CA ILE A 79 2.40 18.27 7.26
C ILE A 79 1.70 17.91 8.57
N ILE A 80 1.09 16.73 8.58
CA ILE A 80 0.31 16.19 9.68
C ILE A 80 1.26 15.47 10.64
N THR A 81 1.22 15.86 11.91
CA THR A 81 1.99 15.19 12.96
C THR A 81 1.12 14.15 13.65
N ALA A 82 1.49 12.87 13.55
CA ALA A 82 0.79 11.78 14.24
C ALA A 82 1.31 11.59 15.68
N SER A 83 0.58 10.81 16.48
CA SER A 83 0.87 10.60 17.89
C SER A 83 2.13 9.77 18.16
N CYS A 84 2.47 8.82 17.29
CA CYS A 84 3.70 8.03 17.39
C CYS A 84 4.13 7.47 16.02
N ILE A 85 5.38 7.00 15.93
CA ILE A 85 5.96 6.46 14.69
C ILE A 85 5.18 5.25 14.18
N LYS A 86 4.82 4.32 15.08
CA LYS A 86 4.07 3.11 14.74
C LYS A 86 2.74 3.41 14.05
N VAL A 87 2.06 4.53 14.38
CA VAL A 87 0.84 4.97 13.68
C VAL A 87 1.13 5.32 12.23
N VAL A 88 2.22 6.04 11.95
CA VAL A 88 2.58 6.46 10.59
C VAL A 88 3.02 5.25 9.75
N GLU A 89 3.87 4.38 10.30
CA GLU A 89 4.28 3.13 9.65
C GLU A 89 3.07 2.26 9.30
N THR A 90 2.17 2.04 10.26
CA THR A 90 0.95 1.23 10.06
C THR A 90 0.03 1.86 9.02
N SER A 91 -0.18 3.18 9.07
CA SER A 91 -1.03 3.88 8.12
C SER A 91 -0.55 3.70 6.68
N LYS A 92 0.76 3.73 6.45
CA LYS A 92 1.34 3.55 5.11
C LYS A 92 1.08 2.16 4.56
N VAL A 93 1.20 1.14 5.40
CA VAL A 93 0.89 -0.24 4.99
C VAL A 93 -0.60 -0.38 4.70
N PHE A 94 -1.47 0.22 5.53
CA PHE A 94 -2.93 0.15 5.35
C PHE A 94 -3.40 0.81 4.05
N GLU A 95 -2.78 1.91 3.63
CA GLU A 95 -3.06 2.55 2.33
C GLU A 95 -2.89 1.56 1.17
N ASN A 96 -1.77 0.83 1.16
CA ASN A 96 -1.46 -0.13 0.10
C ASN A 96 -2.35 -1.38 0.19
N VAL A 97 -2.57 -1.90 1.40
CA VAL A 97 -3.46 -3.05 1.66
C VAL A 97 -4.89 -2.74 1.22
N GLN A 98 -5.41 -1.54 1.54
CA GLN A 98 -6.75 -1.12 1.13
C GLN A 98 -6.87 -1.14 -0.39
N ARG A 99 -5.87 -0.62 -1.10
CA ARG A 99 -5.84 -0.64 -2.58
C ARG A 99 -5.83 -2.06 -3.11
N ASP A 100 -5.04 -2.95 -2.52
CA ASP A 100 -4.95 -4.36 -2.93
C ASP A 100 -6.29 -5.10 -2.78
N VAL A 101 -6.93 -4.96 -1.62
CA VAL A 101 -8.26 -5.52 -1.34
C VAL A 101 -9.30 -4.99 -2.31
N ASN A 102 -9.28 -3.69 -2.59
CA ASN A 102 -10.23 -3.09 -3.53
C ASN A 102 -10.02 -3.64 -4.95
N ILE A 103 -8.77 -3.86 -5.38
CA ILE A 103 -8.49 -4.53 -6.66
C ILE A 103 -9.09 -5.93 -6.65
N ALA A 104 -8.79 -6.77 -5.65
CA ALA A 104 -9.34 -8.13 -5.59
C ALA A 104 -10.87 -8.16 -5.67
N MET A 105 -11.51 -7.25 -4.93
CA MET A 105 -12.97 -7.10 -4.91
C MET A 105 -13.54 -6.75 -6.29
N VAL A 106 -12.95 -5.77 -7.01
CA VAL A 106 -13.47 -5.39 -8.33
C VAL A 106 -13.19 -6.44 -9.41
N GLN A 107 -12.17 -7.28 -9.23
CA GLN A 107 -11.95 -8.44 -10.11
C GLN A 107 -13.03 -9.51 -9.92
N GLU A 108 -13.45 -9.76 -8.67
CA GLU A 108 -14.58 -10.67 -8.43
C GLU A 108 -15.90 -10.11 -8.99
N PHE A 109 -16.11 -8.79 -8.90
CA PHE A 109 -17.24 -8.14 -9.57
C PHE A 109 -17.17 -8.29 -11.09
N ALA A 110 -15.98 -8.19 -11.69
CA ALA A 110 -15.82 -8.37 -13.13
C ALA A 110 -16.26 -9.76 -13.60
N ARG A 111 -15.81 -10.80 -12.89
CA ARG A 111 -16.21 -12.19 -13.15
C ARG A 111 -17.71 -12.41 -12.95
N PHE A 112 -18.30 -11.78 -11.94
CA PHE A 112 -19.74 -11.85 -11.72
C PHE A 112 -20.52 -11.19 -12.85
N CYS A 113 -20.12 -9.98 -13.26
CA CYS A 113 -20.75 -9.25 -14.37
C CYS A 113 -20.66 -10.03 -15.69
N GLU A 114 -19.50 -10.63 -15.98
CA GLU A 114 -19.31 -11.54 -17.12
C GLU A 114 -20.29 -12.72 -17.07
N ALA A 115 -20.41 -13.38 -15.91
CA ALA A 115 -21.29 -14.54 -15.74
C ALA A 115 -22.79 -14.22 -15.94
N ILE A 116 -23.21 -12.98 -15.71
CA ILE A 116 -24.60 -12.54 -15.93
C ILE A 116 -24.78 -11.70 -17.20
N GLY A 117 -23.73 -11.53 -18.01
CA GLY A 117 -23.79 -10.87 -19.30
C GLY A 117 -23.96 -9.34 -19.25
N ILE A 118 -23.36 -8.66 -18.27
CA ILE A 118 -23.39 -7.18 -18.17
C ILE A 118 -21.97 -6.58 -18.19
N ASP A 119 -21.86 -5.32 -18.61
CA ASP A 119 -20.58 -4.60 -18.65
C ASP A 119 -20.14 -4.17 -17.24
N THR A 120 -19.00 -4.71 -16.80
CA THR A 120 -18.40 -4.38 -15.51
C THR A 120 -18.04 -2.89 -15.41
N PHE A 121 -17.58 -2.27 -16.49
CA PHE A 121 -17.17 -0.87 -16.47
C PHE A 121 -18.38 0.04 -16.29
N GLU A 122 -19.50 -0.27 -16.95
CA GLU A 122 -20.77 0.42 -16.72
C GLU A 122 -21.22 0.29 -15.26
N VAL A 123 -21.21 -0.93 -14.70
CA VAL A 123 -21.58 -1.18 -13.29
C VAL A 123 -20.70 -0.38 -12.33
N VAL A 124 -19.37 -0.40 -12.51
CA VAL A 124 -18.42 0.36 -11.68
C VAL A 124 -18.69 1.86 -11.78
N ASN A 125 -18.94 2.37 -12.98
CA ASN A 125 -19.25 3.79 -13.20
C ASN A 125 -20.55 4.21 -12.50
N VAL A 126 -21.62 3.42 -12.63
CA VAL A 126 -22.91 3.67 -11.97
C VAL A 126 -22.77 3.59 -10.45
N ALA A 127 -22.08 2.57 -9.92
CA ALA A 127 -21.87 2.42 -8.47
C ALA A 127 -21.06 3.59 -7.87
N ASN A 128 -20.04 4.09 -8.58
CA ASN A 128 -19.22 5.22 -8.17
C ASN A 128 -19.96 6.58 -8.18
N THR A 129 -21.19 6.66 -8.71
CA THR A 129 -22.03 7.86 -8.54
C THR A 129 -22.45 8.08 -7.08
N HIS A 130 -22.46 7.02 -6.27
CA HIS A 130 -22.72 7.12 -4.84
C HIS A 130 -21.50 7.70 -4.11
N LYS A 131 -21.67 8.86 -3.45
CA LYS A 131 -20.57 9.67 -2.85
C LYS A 131 -19.64 8.96 -1.86
N ARG A 132 -20.01 7.78 -1.34
CA ARG A 132 -19.23 6.98 -0.38
C ARG A 132 -18.60 5.73 -1.00
N VAL A 133 -18.87 5.45 -2.28
CA VAL A 133 -18.34 4.29 -3.01
C VAL A 133 -17.20 4.75 -3.89
N LYS A 134 -16.08 4.01 -3.85
CA LYS A 134 -14.87 4.26 -4.64
C LYS A 134 -14.29 2.93 -5.11
N LEU A 135 -14.97 2.29 -6.04
CA LEU A 135 -14.50 1.08 -6.72
C LEU A 135 -13.37 1.45 -7.68
N LEU A 136 -12.30 0.64 -7.66
CA LEU A 136 -11.24 0.71 -8.65
C LEU A 136 -11.67 0.07 -9.97
N THR A 137 -10.84 0.21 -10.98
CA THR A 137 -11.04 -0.41 -12.29
C THR A 137 -10.42 -1.81 -12.28
N PRO A 138 -11.13 -2.87 -12.71
CA PRO A 138 -10.53 -4.19 -12.92
C PRO A 138 -9.45 -4.13 -14.00
N GLY A 139 -8.47 -5.02 -13.92
CA GLY A 139 -7.31 -5.04 -14.81
C GLY A 139 -6.64 -6.41 -14.90
N PRO A 140 -5.46 -6.53 -15.54
CA PRO A 140 -4.86 -7.84 -15.79
C PRO A 140 -4.12 -8.45 -14.58
N GLY A 141 -3.93 -7.68 -13.51
CA GLY A 141 -3.11 -8.10 -12.38
C GLY A 141 -2.75 -6.92 -11.48
N VAL A 142 -1.93 -7.21 -10.47
CA VAL A 142 -1.35 -6.20 -9.59
C VAL A 142 0.16 -6.26 -9.70
N GLY A 143 0.76 -5.20 -10.26
CA GLY A 143 2.21 -5.05 -10.40
C GLY A 143 2.81 -3.99 -9.47
N GLY A 144 4.07 -3.66 -9.73
CA GLY A 144 4.84 -2.69 -8.96
C GLY A 144 5.36 -3.26 -7.63
N TYR A 145 6.11 -2.44 -6.88
CA TYR A 145 6.71 -2.91 -5.63
C TYR A 145 5.76 -2.80 -4.42
N CYS A 146 4.95 -1.73 -4.36
CA CYS A 146 4.22 -1.38 -3.15
C CYS A 146 3.02 -2.30 -2.86
N ILE A 147 2.18 -2.54 -3.86
CA ILE A 147 0.89 -3.22 -3.65
C ILE A 147 1.06 -4.73 -3.48
N PRO A 148 1.85 -5.45 -4.31
CA PRO A 148 2.10 -6.88 -4.12
C PRO A 148 2.72 -7.22 -2.76
N ASN A 149 3.56 -6.33 -2.22
CA ASN A 149 4.24 -6.57 -0.95
C ASN A 149 3.45 -6.10 0.29
N ALA A 150 2.33 -5.39 0.12
CA ALA A 150 1.64 -4.71 1.21
C ALA A 150 1.18 -5.67 2.33
N TYR A 151 0.60 -6.81 1.95
CA TYR A 151 0.19 -7.85 2.91
C TYR A 151 1.39 -8.41 3.70
N TYR A 152 2.52 -8.63 3.03
CA TYR A 152 3.72 -9.19 3.66
C TYR A 152 4.43 -8.21 4.61
N TYR A 153 4.16 -6.90 4.52
CA TYR A 153 4.63 -5.93 5.51
C TYR A 153 3.86 -5.99 6.84
N ILE A 154 2.58 -6.37 6.83
CA ILE A 154 1.77 -6.43 8.05
C ILE A 154 1.72 -7.83 8.66
N GLU A 155 1.82 -8.88 7.83
CA GLU A 155 1.69 -10.27 8.26
C GLU A 155 2.60 -10.65 9.44
N PRO A 156 3.90 -10.29 9.47
CA PRO A 156 4.77 -10.66 10.59
C PRO A 156 4.30 -10.06 11.92
N LYS A 157 3.89 -8.78 11.92
CA LYS A 157 3.41 -8.10 13.13
C LYS A 157 2.03 -8.62 13.55
N ALA A 158 1.18 -9.04 12.61
CA ALA A 158 -0.09 -9.68 12.92
C ALA A 158 0.10 -11.06 13.57
N LYS A 159 1.07 -11.86 13.07
CA LYS A 159 1.45 -13.15 13.67
C LYS A 159 1.98 -12.97 15.09
N GLU A 160 2.86 -12.00 15.32
CA GLU A 160 3.36 -11.64 16.66
C GLU A 160 2.22 -11.27 17.62
N ALA A 161 1.23 -10.51 17.13
CA ALA A 161 0.07 -10.09 17.92
C ALA A 161 -1.03 -11.17 18.06
N GLY A 162 -0.88 -12.33 17.43
CA GLY A 162 -1.91 -13.39 17.44
C GLY A 162 -3.20 -13.02 16.70
N VAL A 163 -3.14 -12.11 15.71
CA VAL A 163 -4.29 -11.63 14.94
C VAL A 163 -4.30 -12.27 13.55
N SER A 164 -5.45 -12.86 13.17
CA SER A 164 -5.63 -13.38 11.80
C SER A 164 -6.04 -12.27 10.83
N LEU A 165 -5.46 -12.29 9.64
CA LEU A 165 -5.73 -11.35 8.55
C LEU A 165 -6.23 -12.09 7.28
N ASP A 166 -7.14 -13.05 7.47
CA ASP A 166 -7.57 -13.99 6.42
C ASP A 166 -8.14 -13.30 5.18
N ILE A 167 -8.92 -12.23 5.35
CA ILE A 167 -9.47 -11.45 4.22
C ILE A 167 -8.32 -10.87 3.38
N LEU A 168 -7.30 -10.30 4.02
CA LEU A 168 -6.18 -9.69 3.31
C LEU A 168 -5.36 -10.74 2.58
N LYS A 169 -5.12 -11.88 3.24
CA LYS A 169 -4.42 -13.03 2.65
C LYS A 169 -5.15 -13.57 1.43
N LEU A 170 -6.47 -13.72 1.51
CA LEU A 170 -7.31 -14.18 0.40
C LEU A 170 -7.26 -13.18 -0.76
N CYS A 171 -7.43 -11.89 -0.51
CA CYS A 171 -7.36 -10.86 -1.54
C CYS A 171 -6.01 -10.85 -2.26
N ARG A 172 -4.90 -10.95 -1.50
CA ARG A 172 -3.56 -11.01 -2.07
C ARG A 172 -3.39 -12.21 -3.00
N HIS A 173 -3.80 -13.39 -2.53
CA HIS A 173 -3.76 -14.62 -3.31
C HIS A 173 -4.62 -14.53 -4.59
N LYS A 174 -5.84 -13.98 -4.50
CA LYS A 174 -6.71 -13.77 -5.67
C LYS A 174 -6.06 -12.90 -6.73
N ASN A 175 -5.41 -11.82 -6.31
CA ASN A 175 -4.71 -10.92 -7.22
C ASN A 175 -3.43 -11.53 -7.80
N GLU A 176 -2.77 -12.44 -7.10
CA GLU A 176 -1.61 -13.20 -7.61
C GLU A 176 -2.00 -14.18 -8.70
N MET A 177 -3.16 -14.84 -8.58
CA MET A 177 -3.65 -15.85 -9.53
C MET A 177 -4.29 -15.28 -10.81
N LEU A 178 -4.37 -13.95 -10.91
CA LEU A 178 -5.10 -13.29 -11.99
C LEU A 178 -4.41 -13.43 -13.36
N PRO A 179 -3.07 -13.32 -13.48
CA PRO A 179 -2.38 -13.58 -14.73
C PRO A 179 -2.68 -14.99 -15.27
N GLU A 180 -2.64 -16.02 -14.43
CA GLU A 180 -2.99 -17.39 -14.84
C GLU A 180 -4.45 -17.47 -15.30
N THR A 181 -5.37 -16.83 -14.56
CA THR A 181 -6.79 -16.79 -14.94
C THR A 181 -7.00 -16.21 -16.34
N ILE A 182 -6.25 -15.17 -16.71
CA ILE A 182 -6.35 -14.53 -18.04
C ILE A 182 -5.80 -15.44 -19.13
N VAL A 183 -4.72 -16.17 -18.86
CA VAL A 183 -4.18 -17.18 -19.78
C VAL A 183 -5.22 -18.26 -20.04
N ASP A 184 -5.89 -18.76 -19.00
CA ASP A 184 -6.96 -19.76 -19.12
C ASP A 184 -8.15 -19.24 -19.95
N MET A 185 -8.55 -17.98 -19.74
CA MET A 185 -9.61 -17.34 -20.52
C MET A 185 -9.22 -17.23 -22.01
N LEU A 186 -7.99 -16.82 -22.29
CA LEU A 186 -7.47 -16.72 -23.66
C LEU A 186 -7.43 -18.09 -24.35
N ASP A 187 -6.98 -19.13 -23.64
CA ASP A 187 -6.96 -20.49 -24.16
C ASP A 187 -8.37 -20.99 -24.52
N GLY A 188 -9.34 -20.75 -23.64
CA GLY A 188 -10.74 -21.06 -23.89
C GLY A 188 -11.28 -20.39 -25.16
N GLN A 189 -11.05 -19.08 -25.30
CA GLN A 189 -11.48 -18.34 -26.50
C GLN A 189 -10.73 -18.79 -27.77
N ALA A 190 -9.43 -19.10 -27.68
CA ALA A 190 -8.65 -19.60 -28.79
C ALA A 190 -9.22 -20.92 -29.31
N LYS A 191 -9.51 -21.87 -28.40
CA LYS A 191 -10.12 -23.17 -28.73
C LYS A 191 -11.48 -23.00 -29.39
N SER A 192 -12.34 -22.12 -28.87
CA SER A 192 -13.63 -21.80 -29.50
C SER A 192 -13.49 -21.22 -30.91
N ALA A 193 -12.37 -20.57 -31.22
CA ALA A 193 -12.04 -20.05 -32.55
C ALA A 193 -11.28 -21.05 -33.45
N GLY A 194 -11.11 -22.31 -33.02
CA GLY A 194 -10.35 -23.33 -33.75
C GLY A 194 -8.83 -23.08 -33.76
N LYS A 195 -8.32 -22.36 -32.77
CA LYS A 195 -6.89 -22.07 -32.58
C LYS A 195 -6.39 -22.72 -31.30
N GLU A 196 -5.08 -22.94 -31.22
CA GLU A 196 -4.40 -23.43 -30.01
C GLU A 196 -3.28 -22.46 -29.62
N LEU A 197 -3.15 -22.18 -28.33
CA LEU A 197 -1.98 -21.50 -27.78
C LEU A 197 -0.79 -22.47 -27.79
N LYS A 198 0.30 -22.10 -28.46
CA LYS A 198 1.55 -22.87 -28.45
C LYS A 198 2.48 -22.36 -27.35
N ASN A 199 3.10 -23.28 -26.61
CA ASN A 199 4.11 -23.01 -25.58
C ASN A 199 3.58 -22.25 -24.35
N MET A 200 2.53 -22.77 -23.69
CA MET A 200 2.22 -22.39 -22.31
C MET A 200 3.23 -22.98 -21.32
#